data_AF-A0A095YEF3-F1
#
_entry.id   AF-A0A095YEF3-F1
#
_cell.length_a   1.000
_cell.length_b   1.000
_cell.length_c   1.000
_cell.angle_alpha   90.00
_cell.angle_beta   90.00
_cell.angle_gamma   90.00
#
_symmetry.space_group_name_H-M   'P 1'
#
loop_
_entity.id
_entity.type
_entity.pdbx_description
1 polymer ?
#
loop_
_entity_poly.entity_id
_entity_poly.type
_entity_poly.pdbx_seq_one_letter_code
_entity_poly.pdbx_strand_id
1 'polypeptide(L)'
;MKYECDIVKDLMPLYIDDVLSENSKIFVKDHIDSCEACRKYYKKLSSEVKIPSSKDARKADLKPLEYLKASLSRKIIKRVLAVVLVIGFFVGSFIFATRYEIPVDSSKVNFYEKDDYLMIKYDGQGDLLYSAGASWENRKVWTIRFWQTPWEKYVTSLYKKEKYDNDLMPLYKAKKVYGESGILLWEKKDK
;
A
#
# COMPACT_ATOMS: atom_id res chain seq x y z
N MET A 1 -0.46 14.21 77.78
CA MET A 1 -1.61 13.29 78.01
C MET A 1 -1.48 12.10 77.07
N LYS A 2 -1.65 10.85 77.53
CA LYS A 2 -1.46 9.66 76.66
C LYS A 2 -2.52 9.54 75.56
N TYR A 3 -3.79 9.84 75.88
CA TYR A 3 -4.92 9.70 74.96
C TYR A 3 -4.81 10.59 73.71
N GLU A 4 -4.39 11.85 73.87
CA GLU A 4 -4.20 12.78 72.74
C GLU A 4 -3.06 12.34 71.82
N CYS A 5 -2.00 11.72 72.37
CA CYS A 5 -0.91 11.20 71.56
C CYS A 5 -1.36 10.05 70.65
N ASP A 6 -2.27 9.19 71.12
CA ASP A 6 -2.77 8.06 70.34
C ASP A 6 -3.66 8.57 69.19
N ILE A 7 -4.55 9.53 69.46
CA ILE A 7 -5.34 10.20 68.41
C ILE A 7 -4.45 10.85 67.36
N VAL A 8 -3.41 11.57 67.79
CA VAL A 8 -2.51 12.27 66.86
C VAL A 8 -1.70 11.29 66.01
N LYS A 9 -1.30 10.13 66.55
CA LYS A 9 -0.63 9.08 65.77
C LYS A 9 -1.55 8.45 64.73
N ASP A 10 -2.81 8.23 65.06
CA ASP A 10 -3.81 7.66 64.14
C ASP A 10 -4.14 8.63 63.00
N LEU A 11 -4.18 9.93 63.28
CA LEU A 11 -4.42 10.97 62.27
C LEU A 11 -3.16 11.36 61.48
N MET A 12 -1.97 10.92 61.91
CA MET A 12 -0.70 11.33 61.31
C MET A 12 -0.51 10.93 59.84
N PRO A 13 -0.90 9.72 59.40
CA PRO A 13 -0.84 9.36 57.98
C PRO A 13 -1.69 10.31 57.13
N LEU A 14 -2.92 10.59 57.58
CA LEU A 14 -3.85 11.50 56.90
C LEU A 14 -3.36 12.95 56.89
N TYR A 15 -2.63 13.36 57.93
CA TYR A 15 -1.96 14.66 57.99
C TYR A 15 -0.82 14.77 56.97
N ILE A 16 -0.04 13.71 56.75
CA ILE A 16 1.04 13.67 55.73
C ILE A 16 0.46 13.71 54.32
N ASP A 17 -0.66 13.02 54.10
CA ASP A 17 -1.36 12.99 52.80
C ASP A 17 -2.18 14.26 52.54
N ASP A 18 -2.17 15.23 53.47
CA ASP A 18 -2.87 16.53 53.41
C ASP A 18 -4.40 16.44 53.19
N VAL A 19 -5.04 15.37 53.69
CA VAL A 19 -6.48 15.10 53.51
C VAL A 19 -7.36 15.44 54.72
N LEU A 20 -6.78 15.89 55.83
CA LEU A 20 -7.52 16.31 57.02
C LEU A 20 -8.28 17.62 56.80
N SER A 21 -9.33 17.86 57.60
CA SER A 21 -9.95 19.18 57.68
C SER A 21 -9.06 20.19 58.41
N GLU A 22 -9.20 21.48 58.12
CA GLU A 22 -8.33 22.54 58.67
C GLU A 22 -8.26 22.55 60.21
N ASN A 23 -9.40 22.40 60.89
CA ASN A 23 -9.41 22.33 62.37
C ASN A 23 -8.62 21.13 62.90
N SER A 24 -8.70 19.99 62.21
CA SER A 24 -7.96 18.77 62.58
C SER A 24 -6.47 18.90 62.29
N LYS A 25 -6.09 19.62 61.22
CA LYS A 25 -4.68 19.92 60.90
C LYS A 25 -4.03 20.79 61.98
N ILE A 26 -4.73 21.83 62.46
CA ILE A 26 -4.24 22.70 63.53
C ILE A 26 -4.01 21.89 64.81
N PHE A 27 -5.00 21.08 65.22
CA PHE A 27 -4.89 20.22 66.40
C PHE A 27 -3.68 19.27 66.34
N VAL A 28 -3.51 18.55 65.22
CA VAL A 28 -2.39 17.63 65.04
C VAL A 28 -1.05 18.37 65.05
N LYS A 29 -0.97 19.52 64.39
CA LYS A 29 0.25 20.35 64.33
C LYS A 29 0.66 20.87 65.71
N ASP A 30 -0.27 21.47 66.45
CA ASP A 30 -0.01 22.01 67.79
C ASP A 30 0.47 20.91 68.75
N HIS A 31 -0.06 19.69 68.60
CA HIS A 31 0.37 18.55 69.39
C HIS A 31 1.76 18.02 68.98
N ILE A 32 2.10 18.00 67.68
CA ILE A 32 3.45 17.66 67.21
C ILE A 32 4.48 18.67 67.72
N ASP A 33 4.11 19.95 67.79
CA ASP A 33 4.99 21.03 68.26
C ASP A 33 5.18 20.99 69.78
N SER A 34 4.18 20.54 70.54
CA SER A 34 4.27 20.46 72.01
C SER A 34 4.73 19.09 72.55
N CYS A 35 4.64 18.01 71.77
CA CYS A 35 4.95 16.64 72.22
C CYS A 35 6.13 16.01 71.46
N GLU A 36 7.24 15.78 72.18
CA GLU A 36 8.47 15.21 71.61
C GLU A 36 8.27 13.78 71.04
N ALA A 37 7.44 12.95 71.69
CA ALA A 37 7.16 11.61 71.23
C ALA A 37 6.42 11.59 69.89
N CYS A 38 5.41 12.45 69.72
CA CYS A 38 4.66 12.59 68.48
C CYS A 38 5.51 13.22 67.37
N ARG A 39 6.38 14.18 67.72
CA ARG A 39 7.37 14.76 66.78
C ARG A 39 8.34 13.73 66.23
N LYS A 40 8.86 12.84 67.07
CA LYS A 40 9.76 11.76 66.65
C LYS A 40 9.04 10.75 65.74
N TYR A 41 7.79 10.42 66.06
CA TYR A 41 6.96 9.56 65.23
C TYR A 41 6.67 10.18 63.86
N TYR A 42 6.34 11.47 63.80
CA TYR A 42 6.14 12.21 62.55
C TYR A 42 7.39 12.23 61.64
N LYS A 43 8.58 12.45 62.22
CA LYS A 43 9.84 12.40 61.46
C LYS A 43 10.13 11.01 60.90
N LYS A 44 9.79 9.95 61.65
CA LYS A 44 9.94 8.57 61.17
C LYS A 44 8.98 8.28 60.00
N LEU A 45 7.72 8.67 60.14
CA LEU A 45 6.70 8.42 59.13
C LEU A 45 6.93 9.25 57.84
N SER A 46 7.31 10.52 57.97
CA SER A 46 7.59 11.41 56.82
C SER A 46 8.89 11.07 56.08
N SER A 47 9.84 10.37 56.72
CA SER A 47 11.07 9.90 56.05
C SER A 47 10.87 8.60 55.28
N GLU A 48 9.96 7.73 55.73
CA GLU A 48 9.58 6.49 55.03
C GLU A 48 8.64 6.78 53.84
N VAL A 49 7.79 7.82 53.94
CA VAL A 49 6.88 8.23 52.85
C VAL A 49 7.54 9.28 51.96
N LYS A 50 8.63 8.90 51.28
CA LYS A 50 9.01 9.58 50.03
C LYS A 50 8.25 8.92 48.87
N ILE A 51 6.96 9.17 48.78
CA ILE A 51 6.23 8.86 47.54
C ILE A 51 6.57 10.00 46.56
N PRO A 52 7.29 9.74 45.45
CA PRO A 52 7.61 10.77 44.49
C PRO A 52 6.34 11.20 43.75
N SER A 53 5.59 12.15 44.33
CA SER A 53 4.44 12.83 43.70
C SER A 53 4.91 13.96 42.78
N SER A 54 5.85 13.67 41.87
CA SER A 54 6.15 14.60 40.79
C SER A 54 5.64 14.01 39.47
N LYS A 55 4.85 14.80 38.75
CA LYS A 55 4.46 14.53 37.36
C LYS A 55 5.67 14.23 36.46
N ASP A 56 6.87 14.61 36.89
CA ASP A 56 8.15 14.35 36.21
C ASP A 56 8.61 12.89 36.31
N ALA A 57 8.33 12.17 37.41
CA ALA A 57 8.58 10.72 37.49
C ALA A 57 7.70 9.95 36.50
N ARG A 58 6.44 10.36 36.33
CA ARG A 58 5.51 9.76 35.35
C ARG A 58 5.90 10.07 33.89
N LYS A 59 6.55 11.21 33.63
CA LYS A 59 7.10 11.55 32.30
C LYS A 59 8.40 10.81 32.00
N ALA A 60 9.23 10.53 33.00
CA ALA A 60 10.45 9.75 32.83
C ALA A 60 10.16 8.31 32.38
N ASP A 61 9.09 7.69 32.90
CA ASP A 61 8.63 6.35 32.48
C ASP A 61 7.98 6.30 31.08
N LEU A 62 7.56 7.45 30.53
CA LEU A 62 6.97 7.54 29.20
C LEU A 62 8.01 7.79 28.09
N LYS A 63 9.20 8.32 28.41
CA LYS A 63 10.29 8.52 27.42
C LYS A 63 10.72 7.22 26.71
N PRO A 64 10.88 6.07 27.40
CA PRO A 64 11.15 4.80 26.74
C PRO A 64 10.03 4.40 25.77
N LEU A 65 8.77 4.63 26.15
CA LEU A 65 7.60 4.29 25.34
C LEU A 65 7.48 5.18 24.09
N GLU A 66 7.80 6.47 24.19
CA GLU A 66 7.82 7.39 23.04
C GLU A 66 8.95 7.04 22.05
N TYR A 67 10.14 6.70 22.55
CA TYR A 67 11.25 6.24 21.72
C TYR A 67 10.94 4.89 21.05
N LEU A 68 10.30 3.97 21.77
CA LEU A 68 9.84 2.69 21.21
C LEU A 68 8.77 2.91 20.14
N LYS A 69 7.77 3.76 20.38
CA LYS A 69 6.75 4.12 19.38
C LYS A 69 7.38 4.75 18.13
N ALA A 70 8.33 5.66 18.28
CA ALA A 70 9.00 6.32 17.16
C ALA A 70 9.93 5.37 16.38
N SER A 71 10.61 4.44 17.05
CA SER A 71 11.48 3.47 16.38
C SER A 71 10.67 2.36 15.68
N LEU A 72 9.55 1.93 16.28
CA LEU A 72 8.61 0.99 15.66
C LEU A 72 7.90 1.63 14.47
N SER A 73 7.44 2.88 14.57
CA SER A 73 6.81 3.59 13.45
C SER A 73 7.78 3.77 12.28
N ARG A 74 9.04 4.14 12.52
CA ARG A 74 10.07 4.20 11.46
C ARG A 74 10.33 2.84 10.81
N LYS A 75 10.37 1.75 11.58
CA LYS A 75 10.53 0.39 11.05
C LYS A 75 9.32 -0.05 10.23
N ILE A 76 8.10 0.26 10.69
CA ILE A 76 6.86 -0.03 9.96
C ILE A 76 6.78 0.79 8.67
N ILE A 77 7.09 2.10 8.72
CA ILE A 77 7.10 2.96 7.53
C ILE A 77 8.08 2.43 6.48
N LYS A 78 9.31 2.03 6.88
CA LYS A 78 10.28 1.42 5.95
C LYS A 78 9.76 0.13 5.32
N ARG A 79 9.09 -0.74 6.11
CA ARG A 79 8.50 -1.99 5.61
C ARG A 79 7.34 -1.73 4.64
N VAL A 80 6.42 -0.82 4.99
CA VAL A 80 5.31 -0.44 4.13
C VAL A 80 5.82 0.18 2.83
N LEU A 81 6.80 1.07 2.91
CA LEU A 81 7.41 1.66 1.72
C LEU A 81 8.04 0.58 0.81
N ALA A 82 8.78 -0.38 1.38
CA ALA A 82 9.34 -1.48 0.62
C ALA A 82 8.24 -2.32 -0.06
N VAL A 83 7.16 -2.66 0.64
CA VAL A 83 6.03 -3.40 0.07
C VAL A 83 5.35 -2.60 -1.05
N VAL A 84 5.11 -1.31 -0.86
CA VAL A 84 4.50 -0.44 -1.88
C VAL A 84 5.39 -0.34 -3.12
N LEU A 85 6.72 -0.24 -2.96
CA LEU A 85 7.64 -0.22 -4.09
C LEU A 85 7.62 -1.53 -4.87
N VAL A 86 7.58 -2.67 -4.16
CA VAL A 86 7.50 -3.99 -4.79
C VAL A 86 6.17 -4.15 -5.56
N ILE A 87 5.04 -3.82 -4.92
CA ILE A 87 3.73 -3.87 -5.57
C ILE A 87 3.69 -2.90 -6.76
N GLY A 88 4.16 -1.67 -6.59
CA GLY A 88 4.23 -0.66 -7.64
C GLY A 88 5.09 -1.12 -8.83
N PHE A 89 6.20 -1.79 -8.57
CA PHE A 89 7.03 -2.39 -9.61
C PHE A 89 6.29 -3.48 -10.38
N PHE A 90 5.63 -4.42 -9.69
CA PHE A 90 4.87 -5.47 -10.36
C PHE A 90 3.69 -4.93 -11.17
N VAL A 91 2.93 -4.00 -10.60
CA VAL A 91 1.80 -3.35 -11.30
C VAL A 91 2.30 -2.55 -12.49
N GLY A 92 3.36 -1.75 -12.32
CA GLY A 92 3.98 -0.99 -13.40
C GLY A 92 4.51 -1.89 -14.51
N SER A 93 5.21 -2.98 -14.16
CA SER A 93 5.69 -3.96 -15.12
C SER A 93 4.55 -4.66 -15.86
N PHE A 94 3.45 -4.96 -15.19
CA PHE A 94 2.28 -5.59 -15.81
C PHE A 94 1.57 -4.63 -16.78
N ILE A 95 1.41 -3.36 -16.39
CA ILE A 95 0.86 -2.32 -17.27
C ILE A 95 1.77 -2.12 -18.48
N PHE A 96 3.08 -2.00 -18.26
CA PHE A 96 4.04 -1.88 -19.36
C PHE A 96 3.96 -3.10 -20.29
N ALA A 97 3.92 -4.30 -19.73
CA ALA A 97 3.87 -5.53 -20.51
C ALA A 97 2.61 -5.62 -21.38
N THR A 98 1.47 -5.05 -20.96
CA THR A 98 0.18 -5.16 -21.66
C THR A 98 -0.23 -3.92 -22.46
N ARG A 99 0.49 -2.80 -22.32
CA ARG A 99 0.13 -1.52 -22.96
C ARG A 99 1.22 -0.91 -23.83
N TYR A 100 2.46 -1.33 -23.67
CA TYR A 100 3.53 -0.84 -24.52
C TYR A 100 3.40 -1.46 -25.92
N GLU A 101 3.04 -0.65 -26.91
CA GLU A 101 2.87 -1.11 -28.28
C GLU A 101 4.22 -1.25 -29.00
N ILE A 102 4.49 -2.46 -29.46
CA ILE A 102 5.62 -2.82 -30.30
C ILE A 102 5.09 -2.95 -31.73
N PRO A 103 5.62 -2.17 -32.69
CA PRO A 103 5.19 -2.27 -34.09
C PRO A 103 5.60 -3.62 -34.66
N VAL A 104 4.70 -4.20 -35.46
CA VAL A 104 4.94 -5.47 -36.17
C VAL A 104 5.24 -5.18 -37.63
N ASP A 105 6.31 -5.81 -38.13
CA ASP A 105 6.62 -5.81 -39.55
C ASP A 105 5.56 -6.59 -40.33
N SER A 106 4.86 -5.92 -41.25
CA SER A 106 3.80 -6.50 -42.07
C SER A 106 4.29 -7.60 -43.01
N SER A 107 5.59 -7.68 -43.30
CA SER A 107 6.17 -8.77 -44.12
C SER A 107 6.05 -10.15 -43.48
N LYS A 108 5.83 -10.22 -42.15
CA LYS A 108 5.62 -11.47 -41.41
C LYS A 108 4.16 -11.92 -41.37
N VAL A 109 3.28 -11.18 -42.02
CA VAL A 109 1.84 -11.40 -42.04
C VAL A 109 1.42 -11.80 -43.45
N ASN A 110 0.90 -13.01 -43.58
CA ASN A 110 0.47 -13.57 -44.85
C ASN A 110 -1.06 -13.62 -44.93
N PHE A 111 -1.61 -13.20 -46.07
CA PHE A 111 -3.03 -13.26 -46.37
C PHE A 111 -3.32 -14.38 -47.37
N TYR A 112 -4.37 -15.16 -47.12
CA TYR A 112 -4.81 -16.23 -48.02
C TYR A 112 -6.32 -16.41 -47.96
N GLU A 113 -6.89 -17.01 -48.99
CA GLU A 113 -8.33 -17.21 -49.11
C GLU A 113 -8.67 -18.66 -48.75
N LYS A 114 -9.69 -18.87 -47.90
CA LYS A 114 -10.18 -20.19 -47.50
C LYS A 114 -11.66 -20.11 -47.16
N ASP A 115 -12.47 -21.04 -47.66
CA ASP A 115 -13.89 -21.20 -47.31
C ASP A 115 -14.73 -19.91 -47.40
N ASP A 116 -14.52 -19.07 -48.43
CA ASP A 116 -15.12 -17.73 -48.61
C ASP A 116 -14.70 -16.65 -47.60
N TYR A 117 -13.67 -16.91 -46.81
CA TYR A 117 -13.04 -15.95 -45.90
C TYR A 117 -11.63 -15.55 -46.35
N LEU A 118 -11.29 -14.30 -46.08
CA LEU A 118 -9.91 -13.84 -46.07
C LEU A 118 -9.31 -14.20 -44.72
N MET A 119 -8.21 -14.92 -44.74
CA MET A 119 -7.49 -15.43 -43.58
C MET A 119 -6.19 -14.66 -43.38
N ILE A 120 -5.75 -14.55 -42.13
CA ILE A 120 -4.42 -14.05 -41.78
C ILE A 120 -3.62 -15.13 -41.07
N LYS A 121 -2.36 -15.28 -41.48
CA LYS A 121 -1.36 -16.08 -40.77
C LYS A 121 -0.15 -15.25 -40.39
N TYR A 122 0.27 -15.37 -39.14
CA TYR A 122 1.44 -14.69 -38.60
C TYR A 122 2.59 -15.67 -38.36
N ASP A 123 3.71 -15.46 -39.05
CA ASP A 123 4.89 -16.32 -38.95
C ASP A 123 5.95 -15.78 -37.97
N GLY A 124 5.60 -14.79 -37.13
CA GLY A 124 6.50 -14.26 -36.09
C GLY A 124 6.36 -14.92 -34.71
N GLN A 125 7.09 -14.38 -33.72
CA GLN A 125 7.07 -14.85 -32.33
C GLN A 125 5.89 -14.23 -31.56
N GLY A 126 5.24 -15.04 -30.74
CA GLY A 126 4.10 -14.60 -29.93
C GLY A 126 2.81 -14.47 -30.74
N ASP A 127 1.80 -13.87 -30.11
CA ASP A 127 0.50 -13.63 -30.73
C ASP A 127 0.45 -12.27 -31.44
N LEU A 128 -0.34 -12.19 -32.50
CA LEU A 128 -0.50 -10.97 -33.30
C LEU A 128 -1.79 -10.24 -32.87
N LEU A 129 -1.66 -8.97 -32.49
CA LEU A 129 -2.81 -8.09 -32.31
C LEU A 129 -3.02 -7.26 -33.58
N TYR A 130 -4.27 -7.05 -33.95
CA TYR A 130 -4.61 -6.22 -35.09
C TYR A 130 -5.94 -5.48 -34.91
N SER A 131 -6.07 -4.39 -35.65
CA SER A 131 -7.33 -3.66 -35.81
C SER A 131 -7.52 -3.36 -37.30
N ALA A 132 -8.76 -3.50 -37.77
CA ALA A 132 -9.12 -3.30 -39.16
C ALA A 132 -10.28 -2.31 -39.26
N GLY A 133 -10.16 -1.33 -40.15
CA GLY A 133 -11.19 -0.35 -40.44
C GLY A 133 -11.47 -0.25 -41.93
N ALA A 134 -12.75 -0.17 -42.32
CA ALA A 134 -13.13 0.08 -43.70
C ALA A 134 -12.95 1.56 -44.05
N SER A 135 -12.50 1.84 -45.28
CA SER A 135 -12.42 3.19 -45.82
C SER A 135 -13.80 3.83 -45.94
N TRP A 136 -13.86 5.14 -45.69
CA TRP A 136 -15.07 5.95 -45.81
C TRP A 136 -15.55 6.04 -47.27
N GLU A 137 -14.62 6.09 -48.23
CA GLU A 137 -14.93 6.28 -49.65
C GLU A 137 -15.34 4.96 -50.32
N ASN A 138 -14.70 3.85 -49.92
CA ASN A 138 -15.06 2.53 -50.42
C ASN A 138 -15.08 1.52 -49.27
N ARG A 139 -16.28 1.08 -48.91
CA ARG A 139 -16.53 0.10 -47.82
C ARG A 139 -15.91 -1.28 -48.08
N LYS A 140 -15.39 -1.54 -49.29
CA LYS A 140 -14.65 -2.76 -49.63
C LYS A 140 -13.13 -2.59 -49.53
N VAL A 141 -12.64 -1.38 -49.26
CA VAL A 141 -11.21 -1.11 -49.02
C VAL A 141 -11.00 -1.05 -47.51
N TRP A 142 -10.02 -1.79 -47.00
CA TRP A 142 -9.72 -1.88 -45.58
C TRP A 142 -8.30 -1.41 -45.28
N THR A 143 -8.13 -0.77 -44.12
CA THR A 143 -6.83 -0.45 -43.55
C THR A 143 -6.66 -1.27 -42.27
N ILE A 144 -5.51 -1.94 -42.13
CA ILE A 144 -5.18 -2.81 -41.00
C ILE A 144 -3.89 -2.34 -40.34
N ARG A 145 -3.94 -2.27 -39.01
CA ARG A 145 -2.78 -2.02 -38.15
C ARG A 145 -2.44 -3.27 -37.37
N PHE A 146 -1.15 -3.58 -37.26
CA PHE A 146 -0.62 -4.70 -36.50
C PHE A 146 0.26 -4.20 -35.37
N TRP A 147 0.12 -4.79 -34.18
CA TRP A 147 1.02 -4.53 -33.06
C TRP A 147 1.14 -5.77 -32.18
N GLN A 148 2.09 -5.70 -31.27
CA GLN A 148 2.22 -6.64 -30.16
C GLN A 148 2.50 -5.83 -28.90
N THR A 149 2.20 -6.38 -27.73
CA THR A 149 2.79 -5.87 -26.49
C THR A 149 3.86 -6.86 -26.00
N PRO A 150 4.74 -6.46 -25.06
CA PRO A 150 5.69 -7.40 -24.48
C PRO A 150 5.02 -8.68 -23.94
N TRP A 151 3.76 -8.59 -23.51
CA TRP A 151 2.97 -9.73 -23.07
C TRP A 151 2.75 -10.75 -24.19
N GLU A 152 2.19 -10.35 -25.34
CA GLU A 152 1.97 -11.28 -26.46
C GLU A 152 3.29 -11.77 -27.06
N LYS A 153 4.31 -10.91 -27.09
CA LYS A 153 5.59 -11.29 -27.70
C LYS A 153 6.37 -12.30 -26.88
N TYR A 154 6.45 -12.10 -25.56
CA TYR A 154 7.31 -12.90 -24.69
C TYR A 154 6.56 -13.84 -23.76
N VAL A 155 5.42 -13.42 -23.21
CA VAL A 155 4.69 -14.22 -22.21
C VAL A 155 3.80 -15.25 -22.88
N THR A 156 2.94 -14.86 -23.84
CA THR A 156 2.05 -15.83 -24.50
C THR A 156 2.84 -16.85 -25.34
N SER A 157 4.02 -16.46 -25.83
CA SER A 157 4.95 -17.36 -26.53
C SER A 157 5.42 -18.57 -25.70
N LEU A 158 5.31 -18.51 -24.36
CA LEU A 158 5.64 -19.62 -23.46
C LEU A 158 4.53 -20.68 -23.40
N TYR A 159 3.31 -20.31 -23.74
CA TYR A 159 2.17 -21.22 -23.78
C TYR A 159 2.08 -21.84 -25.19
N LYS A 160 1.42 -23.01 -25.31
CA LYS A 160 1.23 -23.64 -26.62
C LYS A 160 0.58 -22.63 -27.56
N LYS A 161 1.28 -22.31 -28.65
CA LYS A 161 0.77 -21.46 -29.73
C LYS A 161 -0.50 -22.12 -30.27
N GLU A 162 -1.67 -21.61 -29.90
CA GLU A 162 -2.84 -21.84 -30.72
C GLU A 162 -2.49 -21.22 -32.07
N LYS A 163 -2.36 -22.04 -33.11
CA LYS A 163 -2.20 -21.53 -34.47
C LYS A 163 -3.53 -20.88 -34.81
N TYR A 164 -3.64 -19.60 -34.51
CA TYR A 164 -4.79 -18.79 -34.87
C TYR A 164 -4.76 -18.54 -36.37
N ASP A 165 -5.31 -19.49 -37.14
CA ASP A 165 -5.88 -19.17 -38.44
C ASP A 165 -7.13 -18.33 -38.15
N ASN A 166 -6.95 -17.02 -38.03
CA ASN A 166 -8.05 -16.12 -37.73
C ASN A 166 -8.77 -15.75 -39.02
N ASP A 167 -10.08 -16.03 -39.04
CA ASP A 167 -11.00 -15.47 -40.03
C ASP A 167 -10.96 -13.95 -39.89
N LEU A 168 -10.33 -13.25 -40.85
CA LEU A 168 -10.28 -11.79 -40.81
C LEU A 168 -11.64 -11.20 -41.18
N MET A 169 -12.17 -11.61 -42.34
CA MET A 169 -13.47 -11.19 -42.84
C MET A 169 -13.92 -12.02 -44.05
N PRO A 170 -15.24 -12.08 -44.35
CA PRO A 170 -15.73 -12.67 -45.59
C PRO A 170 -15.18 -11.99 -46.85
N LEU A 171 -14.83 -12.76 -47.89
CA LEU A 171 -14.24 -12.28 -49.15
C LEU A 171 -15.14 -11.33 -49.95
N TYR A 172 -16.45 -11.33 -49.71
CA TYR A 172 -17.36 -10.39 -50.37
C TYR A 172 -17.27 -8.97 -49.79
N LYS A 173 -16.75 -8.83 -48.57
CA LYS A 173 -16.57 -7.54 -47.87
C LYS A 173 -15.25 -6.84 -48.20
N ALA A 174 -14.30 -7.52 -48.81
CA ALA A 174 -12.97 -6.99 -49.10
C ALA A 174 -12.67 -7.04 -50.60
N LYS A 175 -12.17 -5.93 -51.13
CA LYS A 175 -11.53 -5.82 -52.45
C LYS A 175 -10.03 -5.54 -52.31
N LYS A 176 -9.64 -4.65 -51.40
CA LYS A 176 -8.24 -4.33 -51.12
C LYS A 176 -8.02 -4.16 -49.62
N VAL A 177 -6.85 -4.56 -49.15
CA VAL A 177 -6.39 -4.39 -47.77
C VAL A 177 -5.04 -3.70 -47.79
N TYR A 178 -4.96 -2.57 -47.08
CA TYR A 178 -3.76 -1.77 -46.91
C TYR A 178 -3.27 -1.86 -45.46
N GLY A 179 -1.96 -1.74 -45.27
CA GLY A 179 -1.37 -1.50 -43.96
C GLY A 179 -1.55 -0.06 -43.52
N GLU A 180 -1.34 0.22 -42.24
CA GLU A 180 -1.38 1.58 -41.66
C GLU A 180 -0.46 2.57 -42.39
N SER A 181 0.66 2.10 -42.94
CA SER A 181 1.60 2.91 -43.75
C SER A 181 1.15 3.15 -45.20
N GLY A 182 -0.04 2.67 -45.60
CA GLY A 182 -0.57 2.77 -46.97
C GLY A 182 -0.02 1.72 -47.94
N ILE A 183 0.80 0.77 -47.47
CA ILE A 183 1.30 -0.34 -48.28
C ILE A 183 0.16 -1.31 -48.59
N LEU A 184 0.01 -1.71 -49.86
CA LEU A 184 -0.97 -2.73 -50.25
C LEU A 184 -0.52 -4.11 -49.72
N LEU A 185 -1.35 -4.72 -48.87
CA LEU A 185 -1.07 -6.02 -48.25
C LEU A 185 -1.78 -7.17 -48.97
N TRP A 186 -2.99 -6.91 -49.47
CA TRP A 186 -3.76 -7.89 -50.23
C TRP A 186 -4.73 -7.20 -51.18
N GLU A 187 -4.92 -7.79 -52.35
CA GLU A 187 -5.91 -7.38 -53.35
C GLU A 187 -6.62 -8.62 -53.86
N LYS A 188 -7.96 -8.55 -53.91
CA LYS A 188 -8.77 -9.60 -54.48
C LYS A 188 -8.42 -9.75 -55.97
N LYS A 189 -8.00 -10.94 -56.36
CA LYS A 189 -7.81 -11.26 -57.77
C LYS A 189 -9.19 -11.45 -58.40
N ASP A 190 -9.62 -10.49 -59.20
CA ASP A 190 -10.81 -10.66 -60.05
C ASP A 190 -10.47 -11.81 -61.03
N LYS A 191 -11.19 -12.93 -60.91
CA LYS A 191 -11.16 -14.04 -61.88
C LYS A 191 -12.01 -13.67 -63.10
#